data_AF-A0A6A4LWZ5-F1
#
_entry.id   AF-A0A6A4LWZ5-F1
#
_cell.length_a   1.000
_cell.length_b   1.000
_cell.length_c   1.000
_cell.angle_alpha   90.00
_cell.angle_beta   90.00
_cell.angle_gamma   90.00
#
_symmetry.space_group_name_H-M   'P 1'
#
loop_
_entity.id
_entity.type
_entity.pdbx_description
1 polymer ?
#
loop_
_entity_poly.entity_id
_entity_poly.type
_entity_poly.pdbx_seq_one_letter_code
_entity_poly.pdbx_strand_id
1 'polypeptide(L)'
;MSTNPAPESNPASTSSSPSEAPKPPIEPLRLPTPDEIRGQDIWNNCAVRSVFSGVVGGGLGLALGLFLGSFDTPIMQDTMTGKQQFIYQAKQMGRKSWSNCKTFAVMGLIFSAAECVVEKARAKHDTTNTAVAGCVTGGALSAPDDEKETKHLESLEGAESRLRLFQIDLLDYDSIVAAVNGAAGVLHLASPCIVEEVKDPENELLAPAIKGTNNVLTAAKEVGVRRVVVTSSTSAITPSPYWPADKAKNEDCWTDVDYCKQNGEKGLDVVVVNPGTVMGPILPPTLNASMLMLLRLLQEALGNKSPWSTETYENIFMGSIHVKDVALAHILVYENTSATGRHLCVEAISHYGDFAAMVAELYPEYNIPRLPKDTQPGLLRSKNASTKLMDLGLQFIPKEQIIKESVESLKSKGFIS
;
A
#
# COMPACT_ATOMS: atom_id res chain seq x y z
N MET A 1 -56.69 21.63 65.05
CA MET A 1 -55.31 21.17 64.81
C MET A 1 -55.43 19.86 64.06
N SER A 2 -55.44 19.93 62.74
CA SER A 2 -55.83 18.80 61.90
C SER A 2 -54.92 18.71 60.68
N THR A 3 -54.54 17.49 60.40
CA THR A 3 -53.39 17.01 59.62
C THR A 3 -53.59 17.00 58.10
N ASN A 4 -52.43 17.02 57.41
CA ASN A 4 -52.10 16.65 56.03
C ASN A 4 -52.41 17.66 54.90
N PRO A 5 -51.73 17.57 53.71
CA PRO A 5 -50.62 16.67 53.28
C PRO A 5 -49.44 17.38 52.58
N ALA A 6 -48.40 16.59 52.24
CA ALA A 6 -47.25 16.93 51.39
C ALA A 6 -47.62 17.14 49.90
N PRO A 7 -46.80 17.83 49.09
CA PRO A 7 -47.02 17.92 47.65
C PRO A 7 -46.21 16.87 46.85
N GLU A 8 -46.92 16.21 45.93
CA GLU A 8 -46.40 15.46 44.79
C GLU A 8 -45.94 16.41 43.65
N SER A 9 -44.94 16.00 42.87
CA SER A 9 -44.95 16.26 41.42
C SER A 9 -44.10 15.24 40.64
N ASN A 10 -44.79 14.18 40.23
CA ASN A 10 -44.76 13.40 38.97
C ASN A 10 -43.49 12.86 38.27
N PRO A 11 -43.64 11.72 37.54
CA PRO A 11 -42.56 10.86 37.07
C PRO A 11 -42.42 10.77 35.52
N ALA A 12 -41.45 9.95 35.11
CA ALA A 12 -41.31 9.25 33.83
C ALA A 12 -40.51 9.92 32.68
N SER A 13 -39.35 9.34 32.37
CA SER A 13 -39.11 8.77 31.04
C SER A 13 -38.01 7.69 31.08
N THR A 14 -38.46 6.44 30.91
CA THR A 14 -37.63 5.26 30.62
C THR A 14 -37.01 5.40 29.23
N SER A 15 -35.68 5.42 29.12
CA SER A 15 -34.99 5.34 27.83
C SER A 15 -34.89 3.89 27.37
N SER A 16 -35.66 3.54 26.34
CA SER A 16 -35.59 2.29 25.60
C SER A 16 -34.27 2.18 24.82
N SER A 17 -33.56 1.07 25.02
CA SER A 17 -32.46 0.61 24.16
C SER A 17 -32.97 0.32 22.73
N PRO A 18 -32.24 0.67 21.66
CA PRO A 18 -32.68 0.36 20.30
C PRO A 18 -32.49 -1.14 20.03
N SER A 19 -33.55 -1.80 19.57
CA SER A 19 -33.50 -3.16 19.05
C SER A 19 -32.71 -3.21 17.74
N GLU A 20 -31.73 -4.10 17.70
CA GLU A 20 -30.92 -4.43 16.52
C GLU A 20 -31.83 -4.98 15.39
N ALA A 21 -31.76 -4.38 14.20
CA ALA A 21 -32.55 -4.82 13.04
C ALA A 21 -31.93 -6.08 12.40
N PRO A 22 -32.74 -7.02 11.86
CA PRO A 22 -32.21 -8.21 11.20
C PRO A 22 -31.46 -7.85 9.90
N LYS A 23 -30.20 -8.27 9.78
CA LYS A 23 -29.39 -8.10 8.55
C LYS A 23 -30.02 -8.86 7.36
N PRO A 24 -30.13 -8.26 6.16
CA PRO A 24 -30.71 -8.93 5.01
C PRO A 24 -29.83 -10.11 4.53
N PRO A 25 -30.42 -11.19 4.01
CA PRO A 25 -29.68 -12.32 3.48
C PRO A 25 -28.87 -11.92 2.24
N ILE A 26 -27.58 -12.27 2.25
CA ILE A 26 -26.61 -11.97 1.17
C ILE A 26 -27.00 -12.77 -0.08
N GLU A 27 -27.27 -12.07 -1.19
CA GLU A 27 -27.57 -12.71 -2.46
C GLU A 27 -26.31 -13.31 -3.11
N PRO A 28 -26.36 -14.55 -3.63
CA PRO A 28 -25.24 -15.15 -4.36
C PRO A 28 -24.88 -14.37 -5.63
N LEU A 29 -23.58 -14.21 -5.85
CA LEU A 29 -22.96 -13.55 -7.02
C LEU A 29 -23.53 -14.04 -8.36
N ARG A 30 -24.05 -13.10 -9.16
CA ARG A 30 -24.24 -13.28 -10.61
C ARG A 30 -23.01 -12.76 -11.34
N LEU A 31 -22.24 -13.67 -11.94
CA LEU A 31 -21.09 -13.32 -12.76
C LEU A 31 -21.54 -12.61 -14.06
N PRO A 32 -20.71 -11.69 -14.61
CA PRO A 32 -21.00 -11.01 -15.88
C PRO A 32 -21.17 -12.01 -17.03
N THR A 33 -21.98 -11.65 -18.03
CA THR A 33 -22.20 -12.55 -19.17
C THR A 33 -20.98 -12.57 -20.10
N PRO A 34 -20.71 -13.68 -20.80
CA PRO A 34 -19.55 -13.81 -21.70
C PRO A 34 -19.45 -12.72 -22.78
N ASP A 35 -20.58 -12.13 -23.19
CA ASP A 35 -20.63 -11.11 -24.22
C ASP A 35 -20.20 -9.71 -23.70
N GLU A 36 -20.47 -9.42 -22.43
CA GLU A 36 -20.04 -8.18 -21.76
C GLU A 36 -18.53 -8.20 -21.45
N ILE A 37 -18.01 -9.38 -21.06
CA ILE A 37 -16.57 -9.62 -20.87
C ILE A 37 -15.84 -9.48 -22.22
N ARG A 38 -16.40 -10.03 -23.30
CA ARG A 38 -15.83 -9.97 -24.64
C ARG A 38 -15.72 -8.54 -25.20
N GLY A 39 -16.64 -7.64 -24.83
CA GLY A 39 -16.60 -6.23 -25.24
C GLY A 39 -15.41 -5.45 -24.66
N GLN A 40 -15.07 -5.72 -23.40
CA GLN A 40 -13.89 -5.15 -22.73
C GLN A 40 -12.58 -5.83 -23.20
N ASP A 41 -12.62 -7.12 -23.55
CA ASP A 41 -11.47 -7.87 -24.07
C ASP A 41 -10.93 -7.36 -25.41
N ILE A 42 -11.75 -6.68 -26.23
CA ILE A 42 -11.30 -6.15 -27.53
C ILE A 42 -10.21 -5.09 -27.36
N TRP A 43 -10.33 -4.20 -26.37
CA TRP A 43 -9.31 -3.19 -26.06
C TRP A 43 -8.12 -3.76 -25.29
N ASN A 44 -8.33 -4.87 -24.58
CA ASN A 44 -7.27 -5.65 -23.93
C ASN A 44 -6.55 -6.59 -24.92
N ASN A 45 -7.03 -6.68 -26.16
CA ASN A 45 -6.36 -7.46 -27.19
C ASN A 45 -5.06 -6.75 -27.60
N CYS A 46 -3.95 -7.38 -27.25
CA CYS A 46 -2.63 -6.90 -27.59
C CYS A 46 -2.43 -6.56 -29.07
N ALA A 47 -3.06 -7.28 -29.99
CA ALA A 47 -2.96 -6.98 -31.42
C ALA A 47 -3.68 -5.66 -31.74
N VAL A 48 -4.87 -5.44 -31.17
CA VAL A 48 -5.64 -4.21 -31.35
C VAL A 48 -4.89 -3.02 -30.74
N ARG A 49 -4.40 -3.14 -29.50
CA ARG A 49 -3.63 -2.08 -28.82
C ARG A 49 -2.30 -1.79 -29.51
N SER A 50 -1.61 -2.81 -30.01
CA SER A 50 -0.36 -2.64 -30.77
C SER A 50 -0.61 -1.91 -32.09
N VAL A 51 -1.64 -2.29 -32.84
CA VAL A 51 -2.02 -1.60 -34.08
C VAL A 51 -2.37 -0.14 -33.79
N PHE A 52 -3.16 0.12 -32.75
CA PHE A 52 -3.51 1.48 -32.35
C PHE A 52 -2.28 2.32 -31.97
N SER A 53 -1.39 1.79 -31.12
CA SER A 53 -0.13 2.44 -30.74
C SER A 53 0.79 2.70 -31.94
N GLY A 54 0.87 1.76 -32.88
CA GLY A 54 1.61 1.94 -34.13
C GLY A 54 1.04 3.06 -35.00
N VAL A 55 -0.28 3.19 -35.08
CA VAL A 55 -0.96 4.27 -35.81
C VAL A 55 -0.71 5.63 -35.15
N VAL A 56 -0.86 5.72 -33.83
CA VAL A 56 -0.61 6.95 -33.06
C VAL A 56 0.86 7.36 -33.16
N GLY A 57 1.78 6.42 -32.98
CA GLY A 57 3.22 6.63 -33.15
C GLY A 57 3.57 7.10 -34.57
N GLY A 58 3.00 6.46 -35.60
CA GLY A 58 3.16 6.89 -36.99
C GLY A 58 2.70 8.33 -37.23
N GLY A 59 1.53 8.70 -36.67
CA GLY A 59 1.01 10.07 -36.70
C GLY A 59 1.95 11.08 -36.05
N LEU A 60 2.48 10.77 -34.86
CA LEU A 60 3.46 11.61 -34.19
C LEU A 60 4.76 11.75 -34.99
N GLY A 61 5.23 10.66 -35.60
CA GLY A 61 6.41 10.66 -36.46
C GLY A 61 6.23 11.51 -37.72
N LEU A 62 5.04 11.49 -38.34
CA LEU A 62 4.71 12.38 -39.46
C LEU A 62 4.79 13.85 -39.04
N ALA A 63 4.17 14.21 -37.91
CA ALA A 63 4.16 15.57 -37.39
C ALA A 63 5.58 16.05 -37.05
N LEU A 64 6.38 15.23 -36.37
CA LEU A 64 7.75 15.56 -36.03
C LEU A 64 8.63 15.71 -37.28
N GLY A 65 8.46 14.87 -38.30
CA GLY A 65 9.22 15.00 -39.54
C GLY A 65 8.79 16.20 -40.39
N LEU A 66 7.52 16.63 -40.33
CA LEU A 66 7.09 17.89 -40.94
C LEU A 66 7.74 19.09 -40.23
N PHE A 67 7.78 19.05 -38.89
CA PHE A 67 8.42 20.07 -38.08
C PHE A 67 9.94 20.12 -38.33
N LEU A 68 10.66 19.01 -38.21
CA LEU A 68 12.11 18.99 -38.44
C LEU A 68 12.48 19.28 -39.89
N GLY A 69 11.63 18.92 -40.84
CA GLY A 69 11.84 19.25 -42.25
C GLY A 69 11.66 20.74 -42.56
N SER A 70 10.97 21.50 -41.71
CA SER A 70 10.81 22.95 -41.91
C SER A 70 12.07 23.75 -41.56
N PHE A 71 12.94 23.20 -40.70
CA PHE A 71 14.21 23.83 -40.28
C PHE A 71 15.41 23.51 -41.16
N ASP A 72 15.28 22.60 -42.13
CA ASP A 72 16.36 22.29 -43.08
C ASP A 72 16.48 23.38 -44.14
N THR A 73 17.58 24.11 -44.11
CA THR A 73 17.98 25.00 -45.22
C THR A 73 18.72 24.21 -46.30
N PRO A 74 18.42 24.42 -47.60
CA PRO A 74 19.12 23.73 -48.67
C PRO A 74 20.55 24.25 -48.81
N ILE A 75 21.52 23.33 -48.87
CA ILE A 75 22.98 23.61 -48.96
C ILE A 75 23.38 24.40 -50.24
N MET A 76 22.50 24.51 -51.24
CA MET A 76 22.72 25.21 -52.51
C MET A 76 21.73 26.37 -52.77
N GLN A 77 21.45 27.19 -51.74
CA GLN A 77 20.52 28.32 -51.85
C GLN A 77 20.83 29.27 -53.03
N ASP A 78 22.11 29.55 -53.31
CA ASP A 78 22.51 30.58 -54.29
C ASP A 78 22.39 30.16 -55.77
N THR A 79 22.05 28.90 -56.06
CA THR A 79 21.97 28.34 -57.43
C THR A 79 20.58 27.88 -57.85
N MET A 80 19.59 27.95 -56.96
CA MET A 80 18.22 27.48 -57.23
C MET A 80 17.22 28.63 -57.27
N THR A 81 16.28 28.59 -58.22
CA THR A 81 15.14 29.53 -58.23
C THR A 81 14.21 29.26 -57.04
N GLY A 82 13.46 30.28 -56.57
CA GLY A 82 12.56 30.12 -55.41
C GLY A 82 11.53 28.99 -55.55
N LYS A 83 11.06 28.70 -56.77
CA LYS A 83 10.20 27.54 -57.05
C LYS A 83 10.94 26.21 -56.87
N GLN A 84 12.20 26.12 -57.28
CA GLN A 84 13.03 24.93 -57.10
C GLN A 84 13.39 24.70 -55.63
N GLN A 85 13.67 25.77 -54.88
CA GLN A 85 13.90 25.70 -53.43
C GLN A 85 12.66 25.17 -52.69
N PHE A 86 11.46 25.68 -53.01
CA PHE A 86 10.21 25.21 -52.42
C PHE A 86 9.93 23.74 -52.73
N ILE A 87 10.08 23.32 -54.00
CA ILE A 87 9.90 21.91 -54.40
C ILE A 87 10.91 21.00 -53.69
N TYR A 88 12.16 21.44 -53.58
CA TYR A 88 13.20 20.69 -52.87
C TYR A 88 12.89 20.56 -51.38
N GLN A 89 12.49 21.64 -50.71
CA GLN A 89 12.12 21.65 -49.30
C GLN A 89 10.89 20.76 -49.05
N ALA A 90 9.84 20.87 -49.86
CA ALA A 90 8.66 20.01 -49.77
C ALA A 90 9.01 18.52 -49.96
N LYS A 91 9.95 18.20 -50.86
CA LYS A 91 10.42 16.82 -51.08
C LYS A 91 11.25 16.29 -49.92
N GLN A 92 12.07 17.14 -49.30
CA GLN A 92 12.86 16.78 -48.11
C GLN A 92 11.98 16.61 -46.88
N MET A 93 11.02 17.53 -46.66
CA MET A 93 9.98 17.41 -45.64
C MET A 93 9.23 16.08 -45.80
N GLY A 94 8.72 15.78 -47.00
CA GLY A 94 8.01 14.52 -47.25
C GLY A 94 8.86 13.27 -46.96
N ARG A 95 10.15 13.27 -47.34
CA ARG A 95 11.07 12.16 -47.04
C ARG A 95 11.34 12.01 -45.55
N LYS A 96 11.59 13.11 -44.83
CA LYS A 96 11.83 13.11 -43.37
C LYS A 96 10.57 12.72 -42.59
N SER A 97 9.41 13.28 -42.94
CA SER A 97 8.10 12.87 -42.41
C SER A 97 7.87 11.38 -42.57
N TRP A 98 8.13 10.83 -43.76
CA TRP A 98 7.94 9.41 -44.01
C TRP A 98 8.93 8.53 -43.23
N SER A 99 10.19 8.96 -43.11
CA SER A 99 11.20 8.25 -42.33
C SER A 99 10.88 8.24 -40.82
N ASN A 100 10.47 9.39 -40.28
CA ASN A 100 10.08 9.52 -38.87
C ASN A 100 8.77 8.77 -38.59
N CYS A 101 7.79 8.82 -39.49
CA CYS A 101 6.57 8.02 -39.41
C CYS A 101 6.88 6.53 -39.21
N LYS A 102 7.72 5.95 -40.07
CA LYS A 102 8.12 4.54 -39.94
C LYS A 102 8.80 4.25 -38.62
N THR A 103 9.72 5.10 -38.21
CA THR A 103 10.50 4.92 -36.97
C THR A 103 9.59 4.96 -35.75
N PHE A 104 8.72 5.96 -35.64
CA PHE A 104 7.82 6.09 -34.50
C PHE A 104 6.67 5.09 -34.51
N ALA A 105 6.20 4.64 -35.68
CA ALA A 105 5.25 3.54 -35.79
C ALA A 105 5.86 2.22 -35.28
N VAL A 106 7.12 1.92 -35.67
CA VAL A 106 7.85 0.75 -35.19
C VAL A 106 8.11 0.85 -33.68
N MET A 107 8.51 2.02 -33.17
CA MET A 107 8.69 2.22 -31.74
C MET A 107 7.37 2.07 -30.97
N GLY A 108 6.26 2.64 -31.47
CA GLY A 108 4.94 2.46 -30.87
C GLY A 108 4.48 1.00 -30.82
N LEU A 109 4.79 0.23 -31.87
CA LEU A 109 4.57 -1.22 -31.89
C LEU A 109 5.46 -1.96 -30.88
N ILE A 110 6.75 -1.61 -30.78
CA ILE A 110 7.67 -2.23 -29.83
C ILE A 110 7.28 -1.93 -28.39
N PHE A 111 6.97 -0.67 -28.06
CA PHE A 111 6.51 -0.28 -26.73
C PHE A 111 5.20 -0.98 -26.37
N SER A 112 4.21 -1.00 -27.28
CA SER A 112 2.95 -1.70 -27.02
C SER A 112 3.12 -3.22 -26.95
N ALA A 113 4.06 -3.82 -27.69
CA ALA A 113 4.34 -5.24 -27.61
C ALA A 113 5.07 -5.60 -26.30
N ALA A 114 6.00 -4.75 -25.86
CA ALA A 114 6.68 -4.89 -24.58
C ALA A 114 5.70 -4.72 -23.41
N GLU A 115 4.87 -3.68 -23.44
CA GLU A 115 3.77 -3.50 -22.48
C GLU A 115 2.81 -4.66 -22.52
N CYS A 116 2.37 -5.13 -23.68
CA CYS A 116 1.51 -6.32 -23.77
C CYS A 116 2.19 -7.57 -23.22
N VAL A 117 3.48 -7.80 -23.46
CA VAL A 117 4.18 -8.99 -22.92
C VAL A 117 4.30 -8.88 -21.40
N VAL A 118 4.60 -7.68 -20.89
CA VAL A 118 4.65 -7.39 -19.44
C VAL A 118 3.27 -7.49 -18.81
N GLU A 119 2.23 -6.94 -19.44
CA GLU A 119 0.83 -7.01 -19.02
C GLU A 119 0.28 -8.42 -19.16
N LYS A 120 0.61 -9.18 -20.19
CA LYS A 120 0.17 -10.57 -20.34
C LYS A 120 0.94 -11.52 -19.43
N ALA A 121 2.17 -11.16 -19.02
CA ALA A 121 2.89 -11.84 -17.96
C ALA A 121 2.34 -11.46 -16.58
N ARG A 122 2.03 -10.19 -16.32
CA ARG A 122 1.41 -9.69 -15.08
C ARG A 122 -0.06 -10.10 -14.95
N ALA A 123 -0.93 -9.74 -15.89
CA ALA A 123 -2.37 -10.05 -15.92
C ALA A 123 -2.73 -11.54 -15.94
N LYS A 124 -1.85 -12.43 -16.44
CA LYS A 124 -2.05 -13.90 -16.33
C LYS A 124 -1.88 -14.39 -14.89
N HIS A 125 -1.30 -13.58 -14.01
CA HIS A 125 -1.17 -13.81 -12.56
C HIS A 125 -2.03 -12.86 -11.70
N ASP A 126 -2.39 -11.68 -12.21
CA ASP A 126 -2.82 -10.52 -11.41
C ASP A 126 -4.35 -10.27 -11.42
N THR A 127 -5.09 -10.71 -12.45
CA THR A 127 -6.47 -10.22 -12.67
C THR A 127 -7.56 -10.82 -11.76
N THR A 128 -7.33 -11.96 -11.11
CA THR A 128 -8.33 -12.60 -10.24
C THR A 128 -8.00 -12.52 -8.74
N ASN A 129 -6.77 -12.14 -8.37
CA ASN A 129 -6.32 -12.20 -6.97
C ASN A 129 -5.99 -10.84 -6.37
N THR A 130 -5.42 -9.88 -7.10
CA THR A 130 -4.86 -8.68 -6.45
C THR A 130 -5.92 -7.67 -6.03
N ALA A 131 -7.04 -7.62 -6.76
CA ALA A 131 -8.22 -6.83 -6.37
C ALA A 131 -9.05 -7.51 -5.26
N VAL A 132 -9.14 -8.84 -5.24
CA VAL A 132 -9.82 -9.56 -4.14
C VAL A 132 -8.97 -9.51 -2.86
N ALA A 133 -7.65 -9.65 -2.98
CA ALA A 133 -6.75 -9.78 -1.84
C ALA A 133 -6.43 -8.46 -1.13
N GLY A 134 -6.46 -7.30 -1.82
CA GLY A 134 -6.37 -5.98 -1.19
C GLY A 134 -7.69 -5.46 -0.61
N CYS A 135 -8.81 -5.91 -1.18
CA CYS A 135 -10.14 -5.42 -0.81
C CYS A 135 -10.82 -6.25 0.29
N VAL A 136 -10.50 -7.54 0.42
CA VAL A 136 -11.00 -8.38 1.51
C VAL A 136 -10.44 -7.94 2.88
N THR A 137 -9.27 -7.30 2.95
CA THR A 137 -8.70 -6.80 4.22
C THR A 137 -8.72 -5.29 4.40
N GLY A 138 -8.66 -4.49 3.32
CA GLY A 138 -8.90 -3.04 3.42
C GLY A 138 -10.37 -2.69 3.61
N GLY A 139 -11.28 -3.56 3.14
CA GLY A 139 -12.72 -3.42 3.30
C GLY A 139 -13.28 -4.03 4.58
N ALA A 140 -12.44 -4.57 5.47
CA ALA A 140 -12.81 -5.10 6.78
C ALA A 140 -13.11 -3.96 7.78
N LEU A 141 -13.95 -3.03 7.35
CA LEU A 141 -14.54 -2.04 8.20
C LEU A 141 -15.75 -2.69 8.87
N SER A 142 -15.91 -2.41 10.15
CA SER A 142 -17.06 -2.87 10.93
C SER A 142 -18.41 -2.36 10.38
N ALA A 143 -18.40 -1.53 9.33
CA ALA A 143 -19.55 -1.13 8.54
C ALA A 143 -19.13 -0.81 7.08
N PRO A 144 -19.48 -1.63 6.07
CA PRO A 144 -19.28 -1.26 4.65
C PRO A 144 -20.11 -0.03 4.24
N ASP A 145 -21.09 0.36 5.06
CA ASP A 145 -21.92 1.55 4.88
C ASP A 145 -21.27 2.84 5.43
N ASP A 146 -20.08 2.76 6.07
CA ASP A 146 -19.37 3.96 6.52
C ASP A 146 -18.61 4.62 5.36
N GLU A 147 -19.28 5.57 4.69
CA GLU A 147 -18.71 6.32 3.56
C GLU A 147 -17.35 6.96 3.88
N LYS A 148 -17.08 7.33 5.13
CA LYS A 148 -15.80 7.95 5.50
C LYS A 148 -14.65 6.96 5.27
N GLU A 149 -14.90 5.70 5.57
CA GLU A 149 -13.88 4.65 5.53
C GLU A 149 -13.91 3.88 4.19
N THR A 150 -14.99 3.92 3.40
CA THR A 150 -15.09 3.17 2.13
C THR A 150 -14.88 4.01 0.86
N LYS A 151 -15.28 5.29 0.86
CA LYS A 151 -15.28 6.13 -0.35
C LYS A 151 -13.92 6.30 -1.01
N HIS A 152 -12.85 6.35 -0.21
CA HIS A 152 -11.49 6.45 -0.72
C HIS A 152 -11.03 5.16 -1.44
N LEU A 153 -11.65 4.01 -1.15
CA LEU A 153 -11.43 2.75 -1.86
C LEU A 153 -12.27 2.69 -3.14
N GLU A 154 -13.54 3.10 -3.06
CA GLU A 154 -14.47 3.09 -4.21
C GLU A 154 -14.07 4.08 -5.31
N SER A 155 -13.33 5.13 -4.96
CA SER A 155 -12.76 6.10 -5.91
C SER A 155 -11.47 5.63 -6.60
N LEU A 156 -10.95 4.45 -6.26
CA LEU A 156 -9.76 3.90 -6.92
C LEU A 156 -10.08 3.44 -8.35
N GLU A 157 -9.07 3.51 -9.22
CA GLU A 157 -9.23 3.10 -10.61
C GLU A 157 -9.68 1.64 -10.74
N GLY A 158 -10.85 1.45 -11.34
CA GLY A 158 -11.47 0.15 -11.59
C GLY A 158 -12.11 -0.51 -10.37
N ALA A 159 -12.28 0.22 -9.27
CA ALA A 159 -13.06 -0.23 -8.13
C ALA A 159 -14.48 -0.71 -8.53
N GLU A 160 -15.19 0.05 -9.37
CA GLU A 160 -16.55 -0.30 -9.81
C GLU A 160 -16.68 -1.74 -10.35
N SER A 161 -15.65 -2.21 -11.07
CA SER A 161 -15.64 -3.54 -11.69
C SER A 161 -14.94 -4.62 -10.88
N ARG A 162 -13.97 -4.27 -10.02
CA ARG A 162 -13.05 -5.23 -9.37
C ARG A 162 -13.04 -5.18 -7.85
N LEU A 163 -13.52 -4.11 -7.23
CA LEU A 163 -13.64 -3.97 -5.78
C LEU A 163 -15.00 -4.50 -5.33
N ARG A 164 -14.98 -5.33 -4.29
CA ARG A 164 -16.15 -5.71 -3.52
C ARG A 164 -15.81 -5.52 -2.04
N LEU A 165 -16.70 -4.86 -1.33
CA LEU A 165 -16.59 -4.62 0.10
C LEU A 165 -17.42 -5.66 0.84
N PHE A 166 -16.83 -6.23 1.89
CA PHE A 166 -17.46 -7.23 2.74
C PHE A 166 -17.42 -6.72 4.18
N GLN A 167 -18.55 -6.80 4.88
CA GLN A 167 -18.53 -6.58 6.32
C GLN A 167 -17.87 -7.80 6.98
N ILE A 168 -16.78 -7.57 7.70
CA ILE A 168 -16.01 -8.62 8.36
C ILE A 168 -15.70 -8.17 9.79
N ASP A 169 -15.79 -9.11 10.73
CA ASP A 169 -15.19 -9.02 12.06
C ASP A 169 -14.22 -10.19 12.23
N LEU A 170 -12.98 -9.92 12.63
CA LEU A 170 -11.97 -10.96 12.85
C LEU A 170 -12.39 -12.00 13.90
N LEU A 171 -13.34 -11.65 14.79
CA LEU A 171 -13.86 -12.55 15.81
C LEU A 171 -15.14 -13.29 15.39
N ASP A 172 -15.74 -12.90 14.26
CA ASP A 172 -16.88 -13.57 13.61
C ASP A 172 -16.39 -14.44 12.45
N TYR A 173 -16.21 -15.73 12.72
CA TYR A 173 -15.68 -16.71 11.77
C TYR A 173 -16.49 -16.79 10.47
N ASP A 174 -17.82 -16.74 10.56
CA ASP A 174 -18.69 -16.89 9.38
C ASP A 174 -18.56 -15.69 8.43
N SER A 175 -18.36 -14.49 8.99
CA SER A 175 -18.08 -13.28 8.20
C SER A 175 -16.78 -13.40 7.40
N ILE A 176 -15.77 -14.05 7.98
CA ILE A 176 -14.48 -14.29 7.34
C ILE A 176 -14.64 -15.33 6.22
N VAL A 177 -15.28 -16.47 6.51
CA VAL A 177 -15.55 -17.52 5.52
C VAL A 177 -16.28 -16.95 4.31
N ALA A 178 -17.31 -16.12 4.54
CA ALA A 178 -18.06 -15.48 3.46
C ALA A 178 -17.18 -14.63 2.54
N ALA A 179 -16.18 -13.93 3.10
CA ALA A 179 -15.28 -13.08 2.33
C ALA A 179 -14.14 -13.84 1.63
N VAL A 180 -13.63 -14.92 2.23
CA VAL A 180 -12.51 -15.71 1.66
C VAL A 180 -12.97 -16.82 0.71
N ASN A 181 -14.24 -17.20 0.73
CA ASN A 181 -14.76 -18.27 -0.11
C ASN A 181 -14.60 -17.94 -1.61
N GLY A 182 -13.92 -18.82 -2.34
CA GLY A 182 -13.61 -18.62 -3.77
C GLY A 182 -12.37 -17.75 -4.04
N ALA A 183 -11.70 -17.23 -3.01
CA ALA A 183 -10.43 -16.52 -3.18
C ALA A 183 -9.28 -17.50 -3.49
N ALA A 184 -8.40 -17.15 -4.42
CA ALA A 184 -7.20 -17.94 -4.67
C ALA A 184 -6.03 -17.56 -3.74
N GLY A 185 -6.10 -16.39 -3.11
CA GLY A 185 -5.14 -15.90 -2.12
C GLY A 185 -5.76 -14.94 -1.12
N VAL A 186 -5.16 -14.85 0.07
CA VAL A 186 -5.60 -13.91 1.12
C VAL A 186 -4.38 -13.12 1.61
N LEU A 187 -4.50 -11.80 1.71
CA LEU A 187 -3.54 -10.95 2.41
C LEU A 187 -4.17 -10.55 3.75
N HIS A 188 -3.69 -11.12 4.86
CA HIS A 188 -4.17 -10.79 6.20
C HIS A 188 -3.42 -9.56 6.75
N LEU A 189 -3.98 -8.38 6.51
CA LEU A 189 -3.43 -7.08 6.93
C LEU A 189 -4.03 -6.57 8.26
N ALA A 190 -5.19 -7.11 8.66
CA ALA A 190 -5.98 -6.57 9.76
C ALA A 190 -5.45 -7.06 11.12
N SER A 191 -5.22 -6.12 12.03
CA SER A 191 -4.86 -6.39 13.42
C SER A 191 -5.29 -5.22 14.30
N PRO A 192 -5.70 -5.45 15.56
CA PRO A 192 -5.82 -4.38 16.54
C PRO A 192 -4.52 -3.57 16.61
N CYS A 193 -4.64 -2.25 16.55
CA CYS A 193 -3.51 -1.32 16.64
C CYS A 193 -3.96 -0.09 17.42
N ILE A 194 -3.59 -0.03 18.70
CA ILE A 194 -3.92 1.07 19.60
C ILE A 194 -2.65 1.86 19.85
N VAL A 195 -2.70 3.18 19.59
CA VAL A 195 -1.56 4.10 19.71
C VAL A 195 -1.47 4.74 21.09
N GLU A 196 -2.55 4.63 21.87
CA GLU A 196 -2.65 5.11 23.24
C GLU A 196 -2.23 4.02 24.23
N GLU A 197 -2.08 4.38 25.50
CA GLU A 197 -1.77 3.42 26.55
C GLU A 197 -2.90 2.39 26.69
N VAL A 198 -2.56 1.12 26.51
CA VAL A 198 -3.49 0.00 26.63
C VAL A 198 -3.48 -0.51 28.05
N LYS A 199 -4.65 -0.49 28.70
CA LYS A 199 -4.79 -0.90 30.11
C LYS A 199 -4.74 -2.41 30.29
N ASP A 200 -5.30 -3.14 29.32
CA ASP A 200 -5.32 -4.60 29.30
C ASP A 200 -4.80 -5.13 27.94
N PRO A 201 -3.47 -5.17 27.73
CA PRO A 201 -2.88 -5.60 26.47
C PRO A 201 -3.25 -7.03 26.06
N GLU A 202 -3.54 -7.90 27.04
CA GLU A 202 -3.93 -9.28 26.77
C GLU A 202 -5.28 -9.33 26.05
N ASN A 203 -6.29 -8.67 26.61
CA ASN A 203 -7.66 -8.75 26.09
C ASN A 203 -7.94 -7.73 24.97
N GLU A 204 -7.27 -6.58 24.95
CA GLU A 204 -7.52 -5.51 23.98
C GLU A 204 -6.66 -5.64 22.71
N LEU A 205 -5.50 -6.30 22.77
CA LEU A 205 -4.59 -6.45 21.64
C LEU A 205 -4.25 -7.90 21.33
N LEU A 206 -3.68 -8.63 22.30
CA LEU A 206 -3.05 -9.92 22.04
C LEU A 206 -4.06 -11.01 21.68
N ALA A 207 -5.02 -11.30 22.57
CA ALA A 207 -6.00 -12.35 22.36
C ALA A 207 -6.86 -12.13 21.09
N PRO A 208 -7.36 -10.92 20.77
CA PRO A 208 -8.06 -10.67 19.52
C PRO A 208 -7.18 -10.83 18.27
N ALA A 209 -5.92 -10.39 18.32
CA ALA A 209 -4.99 -10.55 17.19
C ALA A 209 -4.70 -12.03 16.91
N ILE A 210 -4.49 -12.82 17.97
CA ILE A 210 -4.24 -14.26 17.85
C ILE A 210 -5.47 -14.97 17.32
N LYS A 211 -6.63 -14.76 17.96
CA LYS A 211 -7.88 -15.41 17.58
C LYS A 211 -8.29 -15.03 16.16
N GLY A 212 -8.20 -13.74 15.82
CA GLY A 212 -8.50 -13.24 14.49
C GLY A 212 -7.60 -13.84 13.41
N THR A 213 -6.30 -13.90 13.67
CA THR A 213 -5.35 -14.51 12.73
C THR A 213 -5.62 -16.00 12.54
N ASN A 214 -5.86 -16.74 13.62
CA ASN A 214 -6.20 -18.17 13.54
C ASN A 214 -7.51 -18.38 12.77
N ASN A 215 -8.54 -17.56 13.00
CA ASN A 215 -9.79 -17.62 12.26
C ASN A 215 -9.56 -17.45 10.75
N VAL A 216 -8.75 -16.46 10.33
CA VAL A 216 -8.43 -16.24 8.92
C VAL A 216 -7.66 -17.41 8.31
N LEU A 217 -6.65 -17.95 9.00
CA LEU A 217 -5.86 -19.08 8.53
C LEU A 217 -6.70 -20.35 8.41
N THR A 218 -7.50 -20.65 9.44
CA THR A 218 -8.41 -21.80 9.44
C THR A 218 -9.46 -21.66 8.33
N ALA A 219 -10.11 -20.51 8.18
CA ALA A 219 -11.10 -20.27 7.12
C ALA A 219 -10.48 -20.41 5.72
N ALA A 220 -9.32 -19.79 5.51
CA ALA A 220 -8.60 -19.87 4.24
C ALA A 220 -8.24 -21.32 3.88
N LYS A 221 -7.80 -22.11 4.87
CA LYS A 221 -7.50 -23.54 4.69
C LYS A 221 -8.76 -24.34 4.35
N GLU A 222 -9.86 -24.12 5.05
CA GLU A 222 -11.12 -24.86 4.85
C GLU A 222 -11.73 -24.62 3.47
N VAL A 223 -11.66 -23.39 2.96
CA VAL A 223 -12.19 -23.04 1.62
C VAL A 223 -11.17 -23.28 0.49
N GLY A 224 -9.97 -23.77 0.81
CA GLY A 224 -8.97 -24.17 -0.18
C GLY A 224 -8.17 -23.02 -0.80
N VAL A 225 -7.95 -21.92 -0.07
CA VAL A 225 -7.06 -20.82 -0.47
C VAL A 225 -5.64 -21.36 -0.70
N ARG A 226 -5.01 -20.97 -1.81
CA ARG A 226 -3.69 -21.48 -2.19
C ARG A 226 -2.58 -20.98 -1.27
N ARG A 227 -2.63 -19.71 -0.89
CA ARG A 227 -1.60 -19.04 -0.11
C ARG A 227 -2.17 -17.88 0.69
N VAL A 228 -1.71 -17.75 1.93
CA VAL A 228 -2.00 -16.59 2.79
C VAL A 228 -0.72 -15.81 3.04
N VAL A 229 -0.74 -14.50 2.83
CA VAL A 229 0.33 -13.61 3.29
C VAL A 229 -0.15 -12.86 4.51
N VAL A 230 0.58 -12.97 5.61
CA VAL A 230 0.25 -12.29 6.87
C VAL A 230 1.14 -11.07 7.04
N THR A 231 0.54 -9.91 7.31
CA THR A 231 1.26 -8.74 7.79
C THR A 231 1.50 -8.90 9.29
N SER A 232 2.77 -9.12 9.64
CA SER A 232 3.23 -9.07 11.02
C SER A 232 3.81 -7.67 11.30
N SER A 233 4.78 -7.55 12.19
CA SER A 233 5.46 -6.29 12.49
C SER A 233 6.92 -6.55 12.86
N THR A 234 7.75 -5.53 12.71
CA THR A 234 9.08 -5.48 13.35
C THR A 234 9.01 -5.52 14.88
N SER A 235 7.87 -5.21 15.49
CA SER A 235 7.61 -5.44 16.93
C SER A 235 7.63 -6.94 17.33
N ALA A 236 7.54 -7.86 16.36
CA ALA A 236 7.77 -9.30 16.58
C ALA A 236 9.25 -9.71 16.40
N ILE A 237 10.13 -8.75 16.10
CA ILE A 237 11.58 -8.91 15.94
C ILE A 237 12.32 -8.19 17.08
N THR A 238 11.80 -7.05 17.55
CA THR A 238 12.40 -6.20 18.58
C THR A 238 11.37 -5.73 19.61
N PRO A 239 11.71 -5.67 20.93
CA PRO A 239 13.03 -5.91 21.51
C PRO A 239 13.35 -7.41 21.67
N SER A 240 14.63 -7.76 21.52
CA SER A 240 15.10 -9.15 21.56
C SER A 240 16.38 -9.25 22.38
N PRO A 241 16.26 -9.45 23.72
CA PRO A 241 17.37 -9.29 24.66
C PRO A 241 18.46 -10.35 24.52
N TYR A 242 18.14 -11.52 23.97
CA TYR A 242 19.09 -12.64 23.80
C TYR A 242 19.77 -12.68 22.42
N TRP A 243 19.49 -11.70 21.56
CA TRP A 243 20.09 -11.65 20.23
C TRP A 243 21.55 -11.17 20.29
N PRO A 244 22.47 -11.73 19.48
CA PRO A 244 23.87 -11.29 19.47
C PRO A 244 24.00 -9.80 19.15
N ALA A 245 24.70 -9.05 20.02
CA ALA A 245 24.84 -7.60 19.90
C ALA A 245 25.66 -7.17 18.67
N ASP A 246 26.46 -8.07 18.10
CA ASP A 246 27.29 -7.88 16.91
C ASP A 246 26.59 -8.28 15.61
N LYS A 247 25.31 -8.69 15.66
CA LYS A 247 24.54 -9.12 14.48
C LYS A 247 23.34 -8.22 14.23
N ALA A 248 23.25 -7.67 13.01
CA ALA A 248 22.07 -6.92 12.58
C ALA A 248 20.82 -7.79 12.66
N LYS A 249 19.69 -7.18 13.03
CA LYS A 249 18.41 -7.88 13.14
C LYS A 249 17.96 -8.31 11.74
N ASN A 250 17.52 -9.56 11.62
CA ASN A 250 17.00 -10.16 10.39
C ASN A 250 15.79 -11.05 10.74
N GLU A 251 15.32 -11.84 9.77
CA GLU A 251 14.12 -12.67 9.90
C GLU A 251 14.26 -13.86 10.87
N ASP A 252 15.47 -14.18 11.31
CA ASP A 252 15.72 -15.20 12.32
C ASP A 252 15.52 -14.65 13.75
N CYS A 253 15.39 -13.33 13.89
CA CYS A 253 15.25 -12.66 15.18
C CYS A 253 13.77 -12.59 15.61
N TRP A 254 13.54 -12.87 16.89
CA TRP A 254 12.21 -12.91 17.51
C TRP A 254 12.23 -12.21 18.85
N THR A 255 11.11 -11.56 19.21
CA THR A 255 10.89 -11.03 20.55
C THR A 255 10.61 -12.13 21.57
N ASP A 256 9.90 -13.19 21.18
CA ASP A 256 9.61 -14.38 21.98
C ASP A 256 9.58 -15.65 21.09
N VAL A 257 10.46 -16.61 21.37
CA VAL A 257 10.65 -17.83 20.55
C VAL A 257 9.71 -18.96 20.97
N ASP A 258 9.24 -18.97 22.22
CA ASP A 258 8.47 -20.09 22.77
C ASP A 258 6.99 -20.02 22.37
N TYR A 259 6.45 -18.81 22.25
CA TYR A 259 5.10 -18.56 21.74
C TYR A 259 4.91 -19.05 20.28
N CYS A 260 5.91 -18.83 19.41
CA CYS A 260 5.81 -19.14 17.97
C CYS A 260 5.89 -20.64 17.66
N LYS A 261 6.52 -21.44 18.51
CA LYS A 261 6.69 -22.89 18.26
C LYS A 261 5.41 -23.70 18.52
N GLN A 262 4.49 -23.17 19.33
CA GLN A 262 3.31 -23.92 19.79
C GLN A 262 2.08 -23.74 18.88
N ASN A 263 1.99 -22.64 18.13
CA ASN A 263 0.77 -22.21 17.44
C ASN A 263 0.86 -22.20 15.89
N GLY A 264 1.86 -22.87 15.30
CA GLY A 264 2.00 -22.92 13.84
C GLY A 264 0.95 -23.82 13.18
N GLU A 265 0.10 -23.26 12.34
CA GLU A 265 -0.81 -24.06 11.51
C GLU A 265 -0.03 -24.90 10.49
N LYS A 266 -0.36 -26.19 10.41
CA LYS A 266 0.25 -27.13 9.46
C LYS A 266 -0.64 -27.33 8.23
N GLY A 267 -0.03 -27.28 7.05
CA GLY A 267 -0.67 -27.64 5.77
C GLY A 267 -1.28 -26.48 4.98
N LEU A 268 -1.10 -25.24 5.42
CA LEU A 268 -1.40 -24.03 4.64
C LEU A 268 -0.09 -23.34 4.25
N ASP A 269 0.00 -22.86 3.01
CA ASP A 269 1.15 -22.09 2.55
C ASP A 269 1.03 -20.65 3.06
N VAL A 270 1.81 -20.34 4.11
CA VAL A 270 1.79 -19.04 4.80
C VAL A 270 3.13 -18.35 4.64
N VAL A 271 3.09 -17.10 4.18
CA VAL A 271 4.26 -16.23 4.08
C VAL A 271 4.04 -14.98 4.92
N VAL A 272 5.07 -14.49 5.61
CA VAL A 272 4.95 -13.36 6.53
C VAL A 272 5.78 -12.19 6.04
N VAL A 273 5.18 -11.00 6.00
CA VAL A 273 5.88 -9.74 5.80
C VAL A 273 5.94 -9.01 7.14
N ASN A 274 7.14 -8.61 7.55
CA ASN A 274 7.40 -7.87 8.79
C ASN A 274 7.78 -6.42 8.45
N PRO A 275 6.80 -5.53 8.19
CA PRO A 275 7.07 -4.12 7.93
C PRO A 275 7.63 -3.41 9.17
N GLY A 276 8.49 -2.43 8.91
CA GLY A 276 8.90 -1.45 9.91
C GLY A 276 7.90 -0.32 10.08
N THR A 277 8.39 0.88 10.33
CA THR A 277 7.54 2.06 10.45
C THR A 277 7.08 2.53 9.07
N VAL A 278 5.83 2.22 8.73
CA VAL A 278 5.25 2.53 7.43
C VAL A 278 4.96 4.02 7.30
N MET A 279 5.51 4.64 6.28
CA MET A 279 5.40 6.07 6.02
C MET A 279 5.11 6.31 4.52
N GLY A 280 4.55 7.46 4.19
CA GLY A 280 4.25 7.88 2.82
C GLY A 280 2.87 8.51 2.69
N PRO A 281 2.35 8.63 1.46
CA PRO A 281 1.03 9.19 1.20
C PRO A 281 -0.09 8.42 1.91
N ILE A 282 -0.94 9.15 2.63
CA ILE A 282 -2.09 8.58 3.34
C ILE A 282 -3.30 8.60 2.40
N LEU A 283 -3.83 7.42 2.04
CA LEU A 283 -5.09 7.35 1.29
C LEU A 283 -6.31 7.61 2.19
N PRO A 284 -6.46 6.93 3.36
CA PRO A 284 -7.63 7.14 4.22
C PRO A 284 -7.74 8.57 4.76
N PRO A 285 -8.93 9.03 5.17
CA PRO A 285 -9.08 10.34 5.79
C PRO A 285 -8.50 10.38 7.21
N THR A 286 -8.51 9.25 7.91
CA THR A 286 -7.98 9.12 9.27
C THR A 286 -6.47 8.88 9.24
N LEU A 287 -5.75 9.50 10.18
CA LEU A 287 -4.31 9.32 10.34
C LEU A 287 -4.01 7.97 11.00
N ASN A 288 -3.10 7.20 10.41
CA ASN A 288 -2.64 5.93 10.99
C ASN A 288 -1.56 6.14 12.07
N ALA A 289 -1.31 5.10 12.86
CA ALA A 289 -0.37 5.11 13.99
C ALA A 289 1.05 5.56 13.61
N SER A 290 1.57 5.04 12.50
CA SER A 290 2.95 5.30 12.08
C SER A 290 3.15 6.73 11.59
N MET A 291 2.18 7.28 10.85
CA MET A 291 2.18 8.68 10.43
C MET A 291 1.92 9.62 11.61
N LEU A 292 1.16 9.20 12.61
CA LEU A 292 0.99 9.95 13.87
C LEU A 292 2.32 10.09 14.63
N MET A 293 3.22 9.10 14.57
CA MET A 293 4.56 9.22 15.16
C MET A 293 5.38 10.33 14.49
N LEU A 294 5.35 10.41 13.15
CA LEU A 294 6.02 11.51 12.43
C LEU A 294 5.35 12.86 12.73
N LEU A 295 4.01 12.91 12.73
CA LEU A 295 3.26 14.12 13.08
C LEU A 295 3.63 14.62 14.48
N ARG A 296 3.71 13.73 15.46
CA ARG A 296 4.10 14.07 16.84
C ARG A 296 5.50 14.65 16.90
N LEU A 297 6.46 14.07 16.18
CA LEU A 297 7.83 14.61 16.09
C LEU A 297 7.84 16.05 15.51
N LEU A 298 7.03 16.30 14.48
CA LEU A 298 6.89 17.62 13.84
C LEU A 298 6.11 18.62 14.71
N GLN A 299 5.13 18.17 15.52
CA GLN A 299 4.32 19.03 16.38
C GLN A 299 4.98 19.33 17.74
N GLU A 300 5.77 18.41 18.29
CA GLU A 300 6.60 18.67 19.47
C GLU A 300 7.54 19.85 19.21
N ALA A 301 8.05 19.92 17.97
CA ALA A 301 8.83 21.03 17.45
C ALA A 301 8.06 22.37 17.34
N LEU A 302 6.72 22.36 17.35
CA LEU A 302 5.85 23.54 17.34
C LEU A 302 5.45 24.02 18.76
N GLY A 303 6.00 23.43 19.82
CA GLY A 303 5.75 23.84 21.21
C GLY A 303 4.51 23.19 21.84
N ASN A 304 3.83 22.30 21.13
CA ASN A 304 2.79 21.45 21.69
C ASN A 304 3.49 20.35 22.50
N LYS A 305 3.54 20.49 23.83
CA LYS A 305 4.09 19.46 24.71
C LYS A 305 3.32 18.16 24.52
N SER A 306 3.92 17.23 23.80
CA SER A 306 3.50 15.83 23.79
C SER A 306 3.62 15.28 25.22
N PRO A 307 2.66 14.45 25.71
CA PRO A 307 2.80 13.74 26.98
C PRO A 307 4.03 12.82 27.04
N TRP A 308 4.64 12.53 25.89
CA TRP A 308 5.74 11.61 25.72
C TRP A 308 7.07 12.36 25.81
N SER A 309 7.83 12.11 26.88
CA SER A 309 9.18 12.67 27.10
C SER A 309 10.23 11.95 26.25
N THR A 310 11.44 12.51 26.20
CA THR A 310 12.63 11.88 25.60
C THR A 310 12.93 10.46 26.12
N GLU A 311 12.44 10.08 27.31
CA GLU A 311 12.53 8.71 27.87
C GLU A 311 11.63 7.70 27.13
N THR A 312 10.56 8.16 26.47
CA THR A 312 9.65 7.27 25.73
C THR A 312 10.30 6.66 24.48
N TYR A 313 11.30 7.33 23.92
CA TYR A 313 11.96 6.88 22.69
C TYR A 313 13.04 5.82 22.94
N GLU A 314 13.32 5.45 24.20
CA GLU A 314 14.40 4.51 24.61
C GLU A 314 14.25 3.06 24.09
N ASN A 315 13.16 2.72 23.39
CA ASN A 315 12.97 1.39 22.81
C ASN A 315 12.33 1.42 21.41
N ILE A 316 12.34 2.56 20.73
CA ILE A 316 11.73 2.66 19.39
C ILE A 316 12.73 2.21 18.32
N PHE A 317 12.54 0.99 17.83
CA PHE A 317 13.18 0.51 16.62
C PHE A 317 12.67 1.32 15.42
N MET A 318 13.59 1.96 14.69
CA MET A 318 13.23 2.73 13.50
C MET A 318 13.68 2.00 12.24
N GLY A 319 12.71 1.40 11.55
CA GLY A 319 12.87 0.82 10.23
C GLY A 319 11.92 1.50 9.24
N SER A 320 12.24 2.71 8.79
CA SER A 320 11.36 3.44 7.88
C SER A 320 11.14 2.65 6.59
N ILE A 321 9.88 2.58 6.15
CA ILE A 321 9.52 1.89 4.91
C ILE A 321 8.38 2.63 4.22
N HIS A 322 8.44 2.71 2.89
CA HIS A 322 7.40 3.36 2.12
C HIS A 322 6.15 2.47 2.03
N VAL A 323 4.94 3.06 2.14
CA VAL A 323 3.67 2.33 2.02
C VAL A 323 3.55 1.55 0.68
N LYS A 324 4.08 2.11 -0.42
CA LYS A 324 4.14 1.41 -1.72
C LYS A 324 5.05 0.20 -1.68
N ASP A 325 6.21 0.29 -1.02
CA ASP A 325 7.16 -0.83 -0.94
C ASP A 325 6.58 -1.96 -0.08
N VAL A 326 5.81 -1.63 0.97
CA VAL A 326 5.06 -2.63 1.74
C VAL A 326 4.02 -3.32 0.85
N ALA A 327 3.23 -2.57 0.08
CA ALA A 327 2.24 -3.16 -0.82
C ALA A 327 2.90 -4.07 -1.88
N LEU A 328 4.00 -3.61 -2.48
CA LEU A 328 4.79 -4.41 -3.43
C LEU A 328 5.39 -5.66 -2.78
N ALA A 329 5.89 -5.57 -1.55
CA ALA A 329 6.42 -6.72 -0.83
C ALA A 329 5.36 -7.81 -0.65
N HIS A 330 4.13 -7.43 -0.27
CA HIS A 330 3.02 -8.39 -0.12
C HIS A 330 2.68 -9.08 -1.45
N ILE A 331 2.63 -8.32 -2.55
CA ILE A 331 2.40 -8.87 -3.89
C ILE A 331 3.54 -9.82 -4.29
N LEU A 332 4.79 -9.40 -4.12
CA LEU A 332 5.96 -10.19 -4.52
C LEU A 332 6.02 -11.54 -3.79
N VAL A 333 5.80 -11.55 -2.47
CA VAL A 333 5.83 -12.80 -1.69
C VAL A 333 4.59 -13.67 -1.94
N TYR A 334 3.46 -13.07 -2.32
CA TYR A 334 2.29 -13.82 -2.74
C TYR A 334 2.53 -14.53 -4.09
N GLU A 335 2.99 -13.79 -5.10
CA GLU A 335 3.17 -14.29 -6.46
C GLU A 335 4.34 -15.26 -6.57
N ASN A 336 5.44 -15.00 -5.85
CA ASN A 336 6.61 -15.86 -5.91
C ASN A 336 6.44 -17.11 -5.03
N THR A 337 6.04 -18.22 -5.65
CA THR A 337 5.84 -19.50 -4.96
C THR A 337 7.06 -20.03 -4.19
N SER A 338 8.28 -19.58 -4.51
CA SER A 338 9.49 -19.93 -3.77
C SER A 338 9.71 -19.11 -2.49
N ALA A 339 9.02 -17.96 -2.35
CA ALA A 339 9.06 -17.17 -1.13
C ALA A 339 8.40 -17.96 0.01
N THR A 340 9.14 -18.13 1.11
CA THR A 340 8.70 -18.90 2.28
C THR A 340 9.15 -18.25 3.57
N GLY A 341 8.38 -18.48 4.64
CA GLY A 341 8.69 -17.96 5.97
C GLY A 341 8.55 -16.44 6.05
N ARG A 342 9.42 -15.82 6.86
CA ARG A 342 9.40 -14.39 7.16
C ARG A 342 10.26 -13.58 6.22
N HIS A 343 9.82 -12.34 5.97
CA HIS A 343 10.48 -11.32 5.16
C HIS A 343 10.48 -9.99 5.93
N LEU A 344 11.66 -9.53 6.34
CA LEU A 344 11.82 -8.19 6.91
C LEU A 344 11.55 -7.16 5.80
N CYS A 345 10.76 -6.13 6.10
CA CYS A 345 10.35 -5.12 5.11
C CYS A 345 10.63 -3.70 5.65
N VAL A 346 11.89 -3.32 5.58
CA VAL A 346 12.46 -1.99 5.93
C VAL A 346 13.46 -1.53 4.88
N GLU A 347 13.53 -0.22 4.59
CA GLU A 347 14.58 0.30 3.70
C GLU A 347 15.96 0.22 4.38
N ALA A 348 16.01 0.66 5.64
CA ALA A 348 17.19 0.55 6.49
C ALA A 348 16.77 0.38 7.96
N ILE A 349 17.68 -0.17 8.75
CA ILE A 349 17.61 -0.15 10.21
C ILE A 349 18.40 1.06 10.68
N SER A 350 17.74 1.97 11.38
CA SER A 350 18.35 3.15 12.00
C SER A 350 17.91 3.30 13.44
N HIS A 351 18.63 4.13 14.18
CA HIS A 351 18.16 4.58 15.49
C HIS A 351 17.09 5.65 15.30
N TYR A 352 16.24 5.81 16.31
CA TYR A 352 15.24 6.88 16.31
C TYR A 352 15.92 8.27 16.23
N GLY A 353 17.07 8.44 16.88
CA GLY A 353 17.89 9.64 16.80
C GLY A 353 18.39 9.97 15.39
N ASP A 354 18.76 8.97 14.59
CA ASP A 354 19.20 9.19 13.21
C ASP A 354 18.04 9.69 12.33
N PHE A 355 16.85 9.12 12.54
CA PHE A 355 15.64 9.52 11.86
C PHE A 355 15.25 10.95 12.22
N ALA A 356 15.23 11.29 13.51
CA ALA A 356 14.94 12.65 13.97
C ALA A 356 15.95 13.67 13.43
N ALA A 357 17.24 13.32 13.41
CA ALA A 357 18.28 14.16 12.82
C ALA A 357 18.05 14.41 11.32
N MET A 358 17.64 13.38 10.56
CA MET A 358 17.33 13.54 9.15
C MET A 358 16.08 14.39 8.91
N VAL A 359 15.02 14.22 9.72
CA VAL A 359 13.84 15.10 9.64
C VAL A 359 14.23 16.55 9.88
N ALA A 360 15.09 16.81 10.87
CA ALA A 360 15.61 18.15 11.18
C ALA A 360 16.45 18.75 10.03
N GLU A 361 17.21 17.92 9.31
CA GLU A 361 17.99 18.36 8.14
C GLU A 361 17.09 18.69 6.94
N LEU A 362 16.08 17.84 6.70
CA LEU A 362 15.15 18.01 5.58
C LEU A 362 14.18 19.18 5.79
N TYR A 363 13.83 19.47 7.03
CA TYR A 363 12.84 20.49 7.41
C TYR A 363 13.35 21.37 8.56
N PRO A 364 14.34 22.25 8.31
CA PRO A 364 14.92 23.12 9.34
C PRO A 364 13.93 24.14 9.90
N GLU A 365 12.77 24.34 9.28
CA GLU A 365 11.69 25.17 9.79
C GLU A 365 10.99 24.60 11.03
N TYR A 366 11.05 23.28 11.23
CA TYR A 366 10.56 22.65 12.45
C TYR A 366 11.71 22.52 13.45
N ASN A 367 11.52 23.03 14.68
CA ASN A 367 12.48 22.89 15.77
C ASN A 367 12.54 21.46 16.35
N ILE A 368 12.97 20.50 15.53
CA ILE A 368 13.04 19.07 15.89
C ILE A 368 14.03 18.88 17.05
N PRO A 369 13.63 18.24 18.16
CA PRO A 369 14.53 18.00 19.27
C PRO A 369 15.68 17.08 18.85
N ARG A 370 16.91 17.47 19.20
CA ARG A 370 18.07 16.58 19.09
C ARG A 370 18.09 15.62 20.26
N LEU A 371 18.30 14.34 19.97
CA LEU A 371 18.43 13.29 20.97
C LEU A 371 19.91 13.02 21.21
N PRO A 372 20.52 13.54 22.29
CA PRO A 372 21.98 13.49 22.50
C PRO A 372 22.46 12.14 23.04
N LYS A 373 21.56 11.31 23.57
CA LYS A 373 21.87 9.95 24.04
C LYS A 373 21.37 8.96 23.01
N ASP A 374 22.16 7.91 22.78
CA ASP A 374 21.70 6.73 22.05
C ASP A 374 20.53 6.13 22.84
N THR A 375 19.36 6.14 22.22
CA THR A 375 18.12 5.64 22.80
C THR A 375 17.88 4.17 22.45
N GLN A 376 18.75 3.49 21.68
CA GLN A 376 18.60 2.06 21.38
C GLN A 376 19.95 1.31 21.50
N PRO A 377 20.52 1.22 22.72
CA PRO A 377 21.80 0.54 22.92
C PRO A 377 21.74 -0.92 22.46
N GLY A 378 22.72 -1.34 21.66
CA GLY A 378 22.80 -2.70 21.12
C GLY A 378 21.99 -2.95 19.84
N LEU A 379 21.23 -1.97 19.33
CA LEU A 379 20.63 -2.05 18.00
C LEU A 379 21.67 -1.68 16.94
N LEU A 380 22.06 -2.62 16.08
CA LEU A 380 22.94 -2.32 14.96
C LEU A 380 22.19 -1.64 13.81
N ARG A 381 22.71 -0.51 13.36
CA ARG A 381 22.30 0.14 12.11
C ARG A 381 22.64 -0.78 10.94
N SER A 382 21.75 -0.87 9.97
CA SER A 382 21.97 -1.68 8.77
C SER A 382 21.39 -1.00 7.55
N LYS A 383 22.20 -0.85 6.51
CA LYS A 383 21.70 -0.56 5.16
C LYS A 383 21.24 -1.88 4.55
N ASN A 384 20.20 -1.87 3.71
CA ASN A 384 19.75 -3.05 2.96
C ASN A 384 19.40 -4.24 3.86
N ALA A 385 18.71 -4.00 4.98
CA ALA A 385 18.41 -5.06 5.95
C ALA A 385 17.42 -6.12 5.42
N SER A 386 16.58 -5.75 4.45
CA SER A 386 15.53 -6.59 3.86
C SER A 386 16.04 -7.45 2.72
N THR A 387 17.16 -8.17 2.93
CA THR A 387 17.88 -8.85 1.84
C THR A 387 17.00 -9.82 1.06
N LYS A 388 16.13 -10.58 1.73
CA LYS A 388 15.22 -11.51 1.05
C LYS A 388 14.29 -10.82 0.05
N LEU A 389 13.75 -9.65 0.38
CA LEU A 389 12.89 -8.90 -0.54
C LEU A 389 13.70 -8.27 -1.68
N MET A 390 14.95 -7.84 -1.40
CA MET A 390 15.85 -7.35 -2.44
C MET A 390 16.23 -8.46 -3.42
N ASP A 391 16.46 -9.68 -2.94
CA ASP A 391 16.74 -10.87 -3.76
C ASP A 391 15.53 -11.24 -4.64
N LEU A 392 14.31 -10.90 -4.21
CA LEU A 392 13.08 -11.00 -5.02
C LEU A 392 12.92 -9.85 -6.03
N GLY A 393 13.85 -8.90 -6.07
CA GLY A 393 13.88 -7.77 -7.00
C GLY A 393 13.19 -6.50 -6.48
N LEU A 394 12.80 -6.44 -5.21
CA LEU A 394 12.22 -5.22 -4.64
C LEU A 394 13.30 -4.14 -4.51
N GLN A 395 13.02 -2.98 -5.09
CA GLN A 395 13.84 -1.78 -4.93
C GLN A 395 13.12 -0.82 -3.99
N PHE A 396 13.76 -0.51 -2.87
CA PHE A 396 13.19 0.36 -1.85
C PHE A 396 13.31 1.84 -2.21
N ILE A 397 12.27 2.60 -1.92
CA ILE A 397 12.26 4.05 -2.00
C ILE A 397 13.20 4.60 -0.90
N PRO A 398 14.15 5.48 -1.22
CA PRO A 398 15.11 6.00 -0.24
C PRO A 398 14.41 6.72 0.92
N LYS A 399 14.94 6.56 2.15
CA LYS A 399 14.32 7.12 3.36
C LYS A 399 14.04 8.63 3.28
N GLU A 400 14.89 9.39 2.60
CA GLU A 400 14.72 10.83 2.41
C GLU A 400 13.45 11.14 1.62
N GLN A 401 13.17 10.35 0.59
CA GLN A 401 11.94 10.45 -0.20
C GLN A 401 10.74 9.96 0.61
N ILE A 402 10.89 8.90 1.41
CA ILE A 402 9.84 8.43 2.33
C ILE A 402 9.40 9.57 3.26
N ILE A 403 10.34 10.23 3.92
CA ILE A 403 10.05 11.35 4.82
C ILE A 403 9.40 12.50 4.04
N LYS A 404 9.92 12.84 2.86
CA LYS A 404 9.38 13.94 2.05
C LYS A 404 7.93 13.73 1.63
N GLU A 405 7.61 12.57 1.06
CA GLU A 405 6.25 12.24 0.65
C GLU A 405 5.29 12.16 1.85
N SER A 406 5.81 11.75 3.03
CA SER A 406 5.03 11.71 4.27
C SER A 406 4.67 13.11 4.77
N VAL A 407 5.65 14.02 4.84
CA VAL A 407 5.41 15.41 5.28
C VAL A 407 4.49 16.14 4.31
N GLU A 408 4.68 15.95 3.00
CA GLU A 408 3.77 16.51 1.99
C GLU A 408 2.34 15.96 2.13
N SER A 409 2.19 14.67 2.43
CA SER A 409 0.90 14.08 2.71
C SER A 409 0.25 14.64 3.99
N LEU A 410 1.02 14.96 5.02
CA LEU A 410 0.52 15.59 6.24
C LEU A 410 0.09 17.05 5.97
N LYS A 411 0.87 17.80 5.18
CA LYS A 411 0.55 19.19 4.76
C LYS A 411 -0.71 19.27 3.92
N SER A 412 -0.79 18.46 2.86
CA SER A 412 -1.96 18.43 1.96
C SER A 412 -3.26 18.02 2.64
N LYS A 413 -3.20 17.28 3.75
CA LYS A 413 -4.35 16.93 4.59
C LYS A 413 -4.60 17.89 5.75
N GLY A 414 -3.80 18.94 5.89
CA GLY A 414 -3.99 19.99 6.90
C GLY A 414 -3.61 19.59 8.33
N PHE A 415 -2.80 18.53 8.52
CA PHE A 415 -2.31 18.14 9.85
C PHE A 415 -1.19 19.05 10.36
N ILE A 416 -0.44 19.64 9.43
CA ILE A 416 0.65 20.61 9.66
C ILE A 416 0.61 21.68 8.57
N SER A 417 1.10 22.88 8.89
CA SER A 417 1.24 24.01 7.97
C SER A 417 2.55 23.98 7.20
#